data_AF-A0A7X7J249-F1
#
_entry.id   AF-A0A7X7J249-F1
#
_cell.length_a   1.000
_cell.length_b   1.000
_cell.length_c   1.000
_cell.angle_alpha   90.00
_cell.angle_beta   90.00
_cell.angle_gamma   90.00
#
_symmetry.space_group_name_H-M   'P 1'
#
loop_
_entity.id
_entity.type
_entity.pdbx_description
1 polymer ?
#
loop_
_entity_poly.entity_id
_entity_poly.type
_entity_poly.pdbx_seq_one_letter_code
_entity_poly.pdbx_strand_id
1 'polypeptide(L)'
;MIKTCVAVTLLLGATVGASAMSDNDIPMEAVDDAVMAGADEVKAMQDWAASLGGKTAGPLPFKNDAPFSFTYGGKPSAKLLEDWSRTTESRQLSDRVEHRVQWTDPNSGLQVLLVAGAFKRFPAVDWVIYIENHGDKDSPIIENIQALDLSFGDDDPKEAVILHHLNGDNAGETAFQPKDSPIEPGKSLRLAPNGGRPACTSAFPFFNLTYGNGGAIIAIGWTGQWAATFDRSASGQTRIMAGMEKTRLLLHPGERIRTPRILLMPWKGDRQAAHNRWRRLLLFHYVPRLDGRPARLPVALQTYDRYNARPGWATEKGQIEYARFAREIGADTLWLDAAWFPGNFPNGVG
;
A
#
# COMPACT_ATOMS: atom_id res chain seq x y z
N MET A 1 16.23 -37.67 -35.56
CA MET A 1 15.69 -37.25 -34.25
C MET A 1 14.64 -36.20 -34.48
N ILE A 2 13.37 -36.61 -34.46
CA ILE A 2 12.21 -35.77 -34.74
C ILE A 2 11.86 -35.04 -33.43
N LYS A 3 11.89 -33.70 -33.44
CA LYS A 3 11.42 -32.87 -32.34
C LYS A 3 9.89 -32.82 -32.39
N THR A 4 9.25 -33.50 -31.46
CA THR A 4 7.79 -33.46 -31.26
C THR A 4 7.39 -32.08 -30.74
N CYS A 5 6.70 -31.28 -31.55
CA CYS A 5 5.95 -30.13 -31.08
C CYS A 5 4.68 -30.65 -30.38
N VAL A 6 4.56 -30.40 -29.08
CA VAL A 6 3.29 -30.59 -28.36
C VAL A 6 2.43 -29.38 -28.67
N ALA A 7 1.50 -29.54 -29.62
CA ALA A 7 0.42 -28.60 -29.83
C ALA A 7 -0.61 -28.77 -28.71
N VAL A 8 -0.59 -27.88 -27.73
CA VAL A 8 -1.69 -27.76 -26.77
C VAL A 8 -2.88 -27.20 -27.52
N THR A 9 -3.78 -28.08 -27.95
CA THR A 9 -5.06 -27.70 -28.52
C THR A 9 -5.97 -27.35 -27.34
N LEU A 10 -6.14 -26.05 -27.06
CA LEU A 10 -7.26 -25.59 -26.24
C LEU A 10 -8.54 -25.85 -27.04
N LEU A 11 -9.28 -26.89 -26.67
CA LEU A 11 -10.68 -27.02 -27.04
C LEU A 11 -11.45 -25.89 -26.34
N LEU A 12 -11.61 -24.76 -27.03
CA LEU A 12 -12.70 -23.83 -26.77
C LEU A 12 -13.98 -24.54 -27.18
N GLY A 13 -14.56 -25.30 -26.24
CA GLY A 13 -15.95 -25.70 -26.36
C GLY A 13 -16.77 -24.42 -26.47
N ALA A 14 -17.43 -24.23 -27.61
CA ALA A 14 -18.40 -23.17 -27.81
C ALA A 14 -19.63 -23.46 -26.92
N THR A 15 -19.52 -23.22 -25.62
CA THR A 15 -20.70 -22.97 -24.81
C THR A 15 -21.16 -21.57 -25.17
N VAL A 16 -22.12 -21.51 -26.10
CA VAL A 16 -23.01 -20.37 -26.26
C VAL A 16 -23.64 -20.14 -24.89
N GLY A 17 -23.15 -19.13 -24.18
CA GLY A 17 -23.50 -18.85 -22.80
C GLY A 17 -22.39 -19.10 -21.79
N ALA A 18 -21.20 -18.53 -22.01
CA ALA A 18 -20.55 -17.88 -20.88
C ALA A 18 -21.49 -16.73 -20.48
N SER A 19 -22.51 -17.04 -19.67
CA SER A 19 -23.23 -15.97 -18.98
C SER A 19 -22.15 -15.20 -18.24
N ALA A 20 -21.91 -13.96 -18.65
CA ALA A 20 -21.20 -13.03 -17.81
C ALA A 20 -21.86 -13.18 -16.44
N MET A 21 -21.09 -13.61 -15.43
CA MET A 21 -21.58 -13.72 -14.06
C MET A 21 -22.40 -12.46 -13.78
N SER A 22 -23.60 -12.59 -13.19
CA SER A 22 -24.52 -11.45 -13.04
C SER A 22 -23.82 -10.23 -12.46
N ASP A 23 -24.26 -9.02 -12.78
CA ASP A 23 -23.68 -7.73 -12.30
C ASP A 23 -23.60 -7.59 -10.76
N ASN A 24 -24.08 -8.58 -10.01
CA ASN A 24 -24.10 -8.65 -8.55
C ASN A 24 -23.23 -9.80 -7.96
N ASP A 25 -22.30 -10.36 -8.73
CA ASP A 25 -21.45 -11.46 -8.26
C ASP A 25 -20.44 -11.03 -7.18
N ILE A 26 -19.94 -9.79 -7.24
CA ILE A 26 -19.19 -9.17 -6.16
C ILE A 26 -20.18 -8.45 -5.22
N PRO A 27 -20.24 -8.81 -3.93
CA PRO A 27 -21.11 -8.12 -2.98
C PRO A 27 -20.68 -6.65 -2.79
N MET A 28 -21.55 -5.79 -2.25
CA MET A 28 -21.20 -4.39 -1.96
C MET A 28 -20.19 -4.28 -0.81
N GLU A 29 -20.23 -5.24 0.11
CA GLU A 29 -19.43 -5.25 1.33
C GLU A 29 -18.83 -6.64 1.54
N ALA A 30 -17.75 -6.72 2.32
CA ALA A 30 -17.09 -7.98 2.62
C ALA A 30 -18.08 -8.98 3.24
N VAL A 31 -18.03 -10.24 2.81
CA VAL A 31 -18.79 -11.32 3.45
C VAL A 31 -18.27 -11.53 4.87
N ASP A 32 -19.19 -11.60 5.83
CA ASP A 32 -18.88 -11.88 7.22
C ASP A 32 -18.89 -13.40 7.45
N ASP A 33 -17.71 -14.01 7.49
CA ASP A 33 -17.52 -15.45 7.62
C ASP A 33 -16.29 -15.77 8.51
N ALA A 34 -15.95 -17.05 8.64
CA ALA A 34 -14.86 -17.51 9.49
C ALA A 34 -13.47 -16.97 9.09
N VAL A 35 -13.30 -16.41 7.88
CA VAL A 35 -12.05 -15.77 7.48
C VAL A 35 -11.93 -14.38 8.11
N MET A 36 -13.02 -13.71 8.51
CA MET A 36 -12.94 -12.41 9.18
C MET A 36 -12.32 -12.51 10.57
N ALA A 37 -11.84 -11.38 11.10
CA ALA A 37 -11.22 -11.35 12.43
C ALA A 37 -12.28 -11.36 13.52
N GLY A 38 -11.95 -11.96 14.67
CA GLY A 38 -12.83 -11.92 15.83
C GLY A 38 -13.00 -10.51 16.38
N ALA A 39 -14.09 -10.28 17.13
CA ALA A 39 -14.39 -8.98 17.74
C ALA A 39 -13.24 -8.48 18.63
N ASP A 40 -12.54 -9.38 19.33
CA ASP A 40 -11.40 -9.03 20.19
C ASP A 40 -10.19 -8.52 19.38
N GLU A 41 -9.92 -9.09 18.21
CA GLU A 41 -8.82 -8.64 17.32
C GLU A 41 -9.12 -7.23 16.78
N VAL A 42 -10.38 -7.00 16.35
CA VAL A 42 -10.84 -5.69 15.88
C VAL A 42 -10.80 -4.66 17.00
N LYS A 43 -11.30 -5.02 18.19
CA LYS A 43 -11.30 -4.14 19.36
C LYS A 43 -9.89 -3.79 19.79
N ALA A 44 -8.97 -4.74 19.84
CA ALA A 44 -7.57 -4.47 20.17
C ALA A 44 -6.94 -3.46 19.19
N MET A 45 -7.27 -3.56 17.90
CA MET A 45 -6.80 -2.59 16.91
C MET A 45 -7.41 -1.19 17.11
N GLN A 46 -8.71 -1.11 17.42
CA GLN A 46 -9.39 0.15 17.71
C GLN A 46 -8.84 0.83 18.97
N ASP A 47 -8.63 0.05 20.04
CA ASP A 47 -8.02 0.54 21.28
C ASP A 47 -6.59 1.03 21.04
N TRP A 48 -5.80 0.34 20.20
CA TRP A 48 -4.45 0.79 19.82
C TRP A 48 -4.48 2.09 19.02
N ALA A 49 -5.38 2.20 18.05
CA ALA A 49 -5.55 3.42 17.26
C ALA A 49 -5.98 4.61 18.14
N ALA A 50 -6.83 4.37 19.14
CA ALA A 50 -7.24 5.38 20.12
C ALA A 50 -6.09 5.82 21.05
N SER A 51 -5.08 4.97 21.27
CA SER A 51 -3.88 5.33 22.03
C SER A 51 -2.86 6.15 21.23
N LEU A 52 -3.01 6.26 19.91
CA LEU A 52 -2.06 7.00 19.08
C LEU A 52 -1.95 8.45 19.54
N GLY A 53 -0.70 8.88 19.67
CA GLY A 53 -0.31 10.18 20.21
C GLY A 53 -0.44 10.32 21.71
N GLY A 54 -0.95 9.32 22.42
CA GLY A 54 -1.01 9.25 23.89
C GLY A 54 0.22 8.58 24.50
N LYS A 55 0.41 8.73 25.81
CA LYS A 55 1.52 8.10 26.59
C LYS A 55 1.16 6.73 27.17
N THR A 56 -0.03 6.24 26.87
CA THR A 56 -0.55 4.96 27.37
C THR A 56 -0.26 3.87 26.35
N ALA A 57 0.35 2.77 26.79
CA ALA A 57 0.54 1.62 25.93
C ALA A 57 -0.81 1.07 25.44
N GLY A 58 -0.95 0.91 24.11
CA GLY A 58 -2.08 0.19 23.53
C GLY A 58 -1.98 -1.32 23.76
N PRO A 59 -3.04 -2.10 23.44
CA PRO A 59 -3.07 -3.54 23.67
C PRO A 59 -2.24 -4.37 22.67
N LEU A 60 -1.66 -3.72 21.66
CA LEU A 60 -0.81 -4.34 20.64
C LEU A 60 0.67 -4.11 20.96
N PRO A 61 1.57 -5.00 20.49
CA PRO A 61 3.00 -4.92 20.82
C PRO A 61 3.74 -3.75 20.15
N PHE A 62 3.04 -2.92 19.36
CA PHE A 62 3.62 -1.76 18.70
C PHE A 62 3.73 -0.58 19.66
N LYS A 63 4.95 -0.08 19.78
CA LYS A 63 5.36 1.03 20.63
C LYS A 63 5.65 2.27 19.78
N ASN A 64 5.81 3.38 20.51
CA ASN A 64 5.93 4.77 20.08
C ASN A 64 4.59 5.49 20.11
N ASP A 65 4.54 6.61 20.85
CA ASP A 65 3.35 7.44 20.98
C ASP A 65 2.95 8.01 19.61
N ALA A 66 3.91 8.52 18.83
CA ALA A 66 3.70 8.93 17.45
C ALA A 66 4.17 7.82 16.49
N PRO A 67 3.32 7.34 15.56
CA PRO A 67 3.66 6.25 14.64
C PRO A 67 4.50 6.73 13.44
N PHE A 68 5.23 7.84 13.59
CA PHE A 68 5.95 8.52 12.53
C PHE A 68 7.18 9.24 13.09
N SER A 69 8.10 9.61 12.21
CA SER A 69 9.22 10.46 12.59
C SER A 69 9.69 11.38 11.48
N PHE A 70 10.37 12.46 11.87
CA PHE A 70 11.08 13.37 10.97
C PHE A 70 12.17 14.10 11.76
N THR A 71 13.08 14.75 11.05
CA THR A 71 14.01 15.73 11.62
C THR A 71 13.51 17.13 11.27
N TYR A 72 13.49 18.02 12.25
CA TYR A 72 13.09 19.42 12.06
C TYR A 72 14.06 20.37 12.75
N GLY A 73 14.66 21.27 11.97
CA GLY A 73 15.71 22.16 12.45
C GLY A 73 16.91 21.40 13.07
N GLY A 74 17.21 20.21 12.55
CA GLY A 74 18.27 19.33 13.08
C GLY A 74 17.91 18.53 14.33
N LYS A 75 16.68 18.64 14.85
CA LYS A 75 16.20 17.89 16.02
C LYS A 75 15.25 16.76 15.61
N PRO A 76 15.33 15.56 16.22
CA PRO A 76 14.40 14.48 15.96
C PRO A 76 12.99 14.81 16.51
N SER A 77 11.95 14.47 15.74
CA SER A 77 10.55 14.73 16.08
C SER A 77 10.17 14.15 17.45
N ALA A 78 10.66 12.98 17.81
CA ALA A 78 10.40 12.37 19.12
C ALA A 78 10.73 13.31 20.30
N LYS A 79 11.78 14.13 20.17
CA LYS A 79 12.15 15.14 21.18
C LYS A 79 11.36 16.43 21.08
N LEU A 80 10.97 16.82 19.87
CA LEU A 80 10.18 18.02 19.64
C LEU A 80 8.75 17.85 20.16
N LEU A 81 8.13 16.71 19.87
CA LEU A 81 6.74 16.41 20.21
C LEU A 81 6.50 16.31 21.72
N GLU A 82 7.56 16.11 22.54
CA GLU A 82 7.48 16.14 24.00
C GLU A 82 7.02 17.52 24.53
N ASP A 83 7.40 18.59 23.82
CA ASP A 83 7.16 19.99 24.22
C ASP A 83 6.03 20.68 23.42
N TRP A 84 5.52 20.04 22.37
CA TRP A 84 4.48 20.62 21.51
C TRP A 84 3.10 20.49 22.13
N SER A 85 2.24 21.50 21.94
CA SER A 85 0.85 21.41 22.36
C SER A 85 0.15 20.33 21.53
N ARG A 86 -0.62 19.46 22.19
CA ARG A 86 -1.31 18.34 21.55
C ARG A 86 -2.82 18.41 21.73
N THR A 87 -3.57 18.22 20.65
CA THR A 87 -5.02 18.03 20.68
C THR A 87 -5.40 16.71 20.02
N THR A 88 -6.42 16.04 20.56
CA THR A 88 -6.92 14.77 20.04
C THR A 88 -8.43 14.85 19.89
N GLU A 89 -8.93 14.43 18.74
CA GLU A 89 -10.37 14.29 18.48
C GLU A 89 -10.65 12.93 17.84
N SER A 90 -11.89 12.47 17.95
CA SER A 90 -12.32 11.20 17.35
C SER A 90 -13.71 11.32 16.76
N ARG A 91 -13.91 10.68 15.61
CA ARG A 91 -15.15 10.72 14.85
C ARG A 91 -15.59 9.31 14.46
N GLN A 92 -16.87 9.03 14.66
CA GLN A 92 -17.49 7.82 14.13
C GLN A 92 -17.79 8.02 12.64
N LEU A 93 -17.22 7.17 11.79
CA LEU A 93 -17.58 7.02 10.37
C LEU A 93 -18.38 5.73 10.18
N SER A 94 -18.95 5.52 8.99
CA SER A 94 -19.74 4.31 8.71
C SER A 94 -18.89 3.04 8.82
N ASP A 95 -17.66 3.06 8.30
CA ASP A 95 -16.79 1.89 8.19
C ASP A 95 -15.64 1.86 9.21
N ARG A 96 -15.34 2.97 9.87
CA ARG A 96 -14.19 3.12 10.77
C ARG A 96 -14.44 4.13 11.89
N VAL A 97 -13.55 4.13 12.88
CA VAL A 97 -13.39 5.23 13.83
C VAL A 97 -12.17 6.04 13.39
N GLU A 98 -12.36 7.32 13.09
CA GLU A 98 -11.28 8.24 12.74
C GLU A 98 -10.75 8.89 14.02
N HIS A 99 -9.42 8.85 14.21
CA HIS A 99 -8.70 9.54 15.26
C HIS A 99 -7.80 10.60 14.61
N ARG A 100 -7.89 11.83 15.11
CA ARG A 100 -7.05 12.93 14.65
C ARG A 100 -6.22 13.42 15.82
N VAL A 101 -4.91 13.43 15.64
CA VAL A 101 -3.96 13.92 16.63
C VAL A 101 -3.14 15.01 16.01
N GLN A 102 -3.19 16.18 16.62
CA GLN A 102 -2.48 17.36 16.15
C GLN A 102 -1.44 17.78 17.18
N TRP A 103 -0.23 18.04 16.72
CA TRP A 103 0.81 18.69 17.49
C TRP A 103 1.17 20.03 16.85
N THR A 104 1.42 21.04 17.67
CA THR A 104 1.81 22.38 17.20
C THR A 104 3.08 22.84 17.90
N ASP A 105 4.09 23.22 17.12
CA ASP A 105 5.31 23.84 17.62
C ASP A 105 5.00 25.26 18.14
N PRO A 106 5.20 25.55 19.43
CA PRO A 106 4.93 26.87 19.98
C PRO A 106 5.82 27.97 19.40
N ASN A 107 6.97 27.63 18.80
CA ASN A 107 7.94 28.62 18.34
C ASN A 107 7.73 29.03 16.88
N SER A 108 7.51 28.05 15.99
CA SER A 108 7.40 28.28 14.55
C SER A 108 5.96 28.32 14.03
N GLY A 109 5.00 27.78 14.79
CA GLY A 109 3.65 27.54 14.29
C GLY A 109 3.55 26.35 13.32
N LEU A 110 4.60 25.52 13.18
CA LEU A 110 4.50 24.28 12.42
C LEU A 110 3.51 23.33 13.10
N GLN A 111 2.59 22.79 12.32
CA GLN A 111 1.59 21.83 12.77
C GLN A 111 1.81 20.48 12.09
N VAL A 112 1.69 19.42 12.88
CA VAL A 112 1.67 18.04 12.40
C VAL A 112 0.34 17.41 12.77
N LEU A 113 -0.41 16.94 11.79
CA LEU A 113 -1.70 16.29 11.97
C LEU A 113 -1.64 14.84 11.49
N LEU A 114 -1.77 13.90 12.42
CA LEU A 114 -2.03 12.50 12.15
C LEU A 114 -3.54 12.30 11.97
N VAL A 115 -3.96 11.70 10.85
CA VAL A 115 -5.33 11.24 10.63
C VAL A 115 -5.31 9.72 10.48
N ALA A 116 -5.78 9.00 11.49
CA ALA A 116 -5.78 7.54 11.54
C ALA A 116 -7.22 6.98 11.53
N GLY A 117 -7.47 5.93 10.75
CA GLY A 117 -8.79 5.29 10.63
C GLY A 117 -8.75 3.82 11.04
N ALA A 118 -9.35 3.48 12.18
CA ALA A 118 -9.47 2.11 12.67
C ALA A 118 -10.73 1.44 12.13
N PHE A 119 -10.56 0.39 11.31
CA PHE A 119 -11.67 -0.26 10.63
C PHE A 119 -12.61 -0.97 11.63
N LYS A 120 -13.92 -0.92 11.37
CA LYS A 120 -14.93 -1.58 12.22
C LYS A 120 -15.06 -3.08 12.00
N ARG A 121 -14.59 -3.57 10.85
CA ARG A 121 -14.73 -4.97 10.42
C ARG A 121 -13.39 -5.69 10.20
N PHE A 122 -12.28 -4.95 10.28
CA PHE A 122 -10.94 -5.47 10.05
C PHE A 122 -10.04 -5.07 11.21
N PRO A 123 -9.11 -5.94 11.64
CA PRO A 123 -8.13 -5.62 12.68
C PRO A 123 -7.01 -4.79 12.04
N ALA A 124 -7.38 -3.68 11.41
CA ALA A 124 -6.49 -2.83 10.65
C ALA A 124 -6.70 -1.35 11.01
N VAL A 125 -5.65 -0.57 10.77
CA VAL A 125 -5.70 0.89 10.79
C VAL A 125 -4.91 1.42 9.61
N ASP A 126 -5.41 2.47 8.98
CA ASP A 126 -4.63 3.26 8.07
C ASP A 126 -4.40 4.67 8.61
N TRP A 127 -3.32 5.33 8.19
CA TRP A 127 -3.12 6.73 8.54
C TRP A 127 -2.34 7.51 7.49
N VAL A 128 -2.52 8.83 7.53
CA VAL A 128 -1.75 9.82 6.78
C VAL A 128 -1.34 10.94 7.74
N ILE A 129 -0.14 11.47 7.57
CA ILE A 129 0.32 12.65 8.31
C ILE A 129 0.33 13.85 7.37
N TYR A 130 -0.15 14.98 7.87
CA TYR A 130 -0.06 16.28 7.23
C TYR A 130 0.91 17.15 8.03
N ILE A 131 1.78 17.88 7.33
CA ILE A 131 2.70 18.85 7.92
C ILE A 131 2.41 20.18 7.26
N GLU A 132 2.09 21.19 8.05
CA GLU A 132 1.64 22.51 7.60
C GLU A 132 2.32 23.62 8.39
N ASN A 133 2.68 24.70 7.70
CA ASN A 133 3.24 25.87 8.32
C ASN A 133 2.16 26.94 8.57
N HIS A 134 1.76 27.12 9.83
CA HIS A 134 0.88 28.21 10.24
C HIS A 134 1.62 29.45 10.77
N GLY A 135 2.95 29.46 10.70
CA GLY A 135 3.77 30.61 11.05
C GLY A 135 3.73 31.72 10.01
N ASP A 136 4.37 32.83 10.34
CA ASP A 136 4.54 34.00 9.46
C ASP A 136 5.85 33.99 8.66
N LYS A 137 6.67 32.94 8.83
CA LYS A 137 7.99 32.75 8.22
C LYS A 137 8.14 31.34 7.67
N ASP A 138 9.13 31.15 6.81
CA ASP A 138 9.56 29.82 6.38
C ASP A 138 9.85 28.92 7.58
N SER A 139 9.42 27.66 7.50
CA SER A 139 9.76 26.67 8.51
C SER A 139 11.28 26.41 8.51
N PRO A 140 11.88 26.06 9.65
CA PRO A 140 13.11 25.26 9.66
C PRO A 140 13.03 24.07 8.71
N ILE A 141 14.20 23.55 8.29
CA ILE A 141 14.28 22.40 7.41
C ILE A 141 13.58 21.19 8.05
N ILE A 142 12.70 20.56 7.29
CA ILE A 142 12.05 19.28 7.55
C ILE A 142 12.70 18.23 6.64
N GLU A 143 13.22 17.17 7.23
CA GLU A 143 13.92 16.12 6.50
C GLU A 143 13.69 14.74 7.13
N ASN A 144 14.07 13.67 6.42
CA ASN A 144 13.95 12.28 6.87
C ASN A 144 12.52 11.87 7.31
N ILE A 145 11.50 12.34 6.59
CA ILE A 145 10.09 12.11 6.92
C ILE A 145 9.72 10.62 6.73
N GLN A 146 9.52 9.91 7.84
CA GLN A 146 9.00 8.55 7.93
C GLN A 146 7.52 8.58 8.32
N ALA A 147 6.65 8.07 7.46
CA ALA A 147 5.22 7.97 7.70
C ALA A 147 4.86 6.84 8.68
N LEU A 148 5.74 5.86 8.82
CA LEU A 148 5.71 4.76 9.78
C LEU A 148 7.01 4.80 10.60
N ASP A 149 6.88 4.77 11.92
CA ASP A 149 7.99 4.55 12.85
C ASP A 149 7.48 3.85 14.11
N LEU A 150 7.56 2.53 14.14
CA LEU A 150 7.07 1.69 15.23
C LEU A 150 8.13 0.71 15.68
N SER A 151 8.20 0.46 16.98
CA SER A 151 9.04 -0.59 17.56
C SER A 151 8.17 -1.69 18.16
N PHE A 152 8.62 -2.94 18.10
CA PHE A 152 7.99 -4.07 18.77
C PHE A 152 9.06 -5.08 19.21
N GLY A 153 8.64 -6.09 19.97
CA GLY A 153 9.46 -7.23 20.33
C GLY A 153 10.48 -6.95 21.44
N ASP A 154 10.05 -7.01 22.70
CA ASP A 154 11.01 -7.19 23.81
C ASP A 154 11.31 -8.70 24.05
N ASP A 155 11.12 -9.51 23.00
CA ASP A 155 11.15 -10.97 23.03
C ASP A 155 12.56 -11.55 22.85
N ASP A 156 12.68 -12.88 23.08
CA ASP A 156 13.95 -13.60 23.01
C ASP A 156 14.61 -13.34 21.64
N PRO A 157 15.83 -12.77 21.59
CA PRO A 157 16.54 -12.52 20.33
C PRO A 157 16.74 -13.77 19.48
N LYS A 158 16.53 -14.98 20.03
CA LYS A 158 16.56 -16.25 19.29
C LYS A 158 15.33 -16.49 18.43
N GLU A 159 14.18 -15.86 18.70
CA GLU A 159 12.98 -16.01 17.89
C GLU A 159 13.21 -15.39 16.50
N ALA A 160 12.77 -16.04 15.43
CA ALA A 160 12.99 -15.53 14.09
C ALA A 160 12.04 -14.36 13.79
N VAL A 161 12.59 -13.25 13.30
CA VAL A 161 11.80 -12.20 12.62
C VAL A 161 12.03 -12.39 11.14
N ILE A 162 10.96 -12.66 10.39
CA ILE A 162 11.01 -12.91 8.96
C ILE A 162 10.21 -11.85 8.24
N LEU A 163 10.84 -11.17 7.29
CA LEU A 163 10.17 -10.28 6.35
C LEU A 163 9.81 -11.05 5.09
N HIS A 164 8.51 -11.19 4.82
CA HIS A 164 7.97 -11.64 3.55
C HIS A 164 7.71 -10.42 2.67
N HIS A 165 8.41 -10.32 1.54
CA HIS A 165 8.34 -9.19 0.61
C HIS A 165 8.40 -9.66 -0.84
N LEU A 166 8.16 -8.76 -1.78
CA LEU A 166 8.24 -9.05 -3.21
C LEU A 166 9.33 -8.20 -3.86
N ASN A 167 9.95 -8.73 -4.91
CA ASN A 167 10.66 -7.88 -5.88
C ASN A 167 9.73 -6.81 -6.44
N GLY A 168 10.31 -5.73 -6.95
CA GLY A 168 9.58 -4.82 -7.83
C GLY A 168 9.39 -5.42 -9.22
N ASP A 169 8.69 -4.68 -10.07
CA ASP A 169 8.55 -4.98 -11.49
C ASP A 169 9.86 -4.66 -12.22
N ASN A 170 10.46 -5.70 -12.82
CA ASN A 170 11.63 -5.59 -13.69
C ASN A 170 11.30 -6.00 -15.14
N ALA A 171 10.01 -6.12 -15.48
CA ALA A 171 9.53 -6.62 -16.76
C ALA A 171 10.14 -7.98 -17.17
N GLY A 172 10.50 -8.81 -16.18
CA GLY A 172 11.11 -10.10 -16.38
C GLY A 172 10.46 -11.19 -15.51
N GLU A 173 11.00 -12.40 -15.60
CA GLU A 173 10.46 -13.59 -14.90
C GLU A 173 10.47 -13.48 -13.37
N THR A 174 11.30 -12.59 -12.82
CA THR A 174 11.41 -12.37 -11.37
C THR A 174 10.61 -11.16 -10.88
N ALA A 175 9.80 -10.52 -11.75
CA ALA A 175 8.90 -9.46 -11.36
C ALA A 175 7.92 -9.95 -10.29
N PHE A 176 7.79 -9.19 -9.20
CA PHE A 176 6.96 -9.54 -8.04
C PHE A 176 7.25 -10.92 -7.41
N GLN A 177 8.43 -11.48 -7.65
CA GLN A 177 8.83 -12.75 -7.04
C GLN A 177 8.85 -12.62 -5.52
N PRO A 178 8.18 -13.53 -4.78
CA PRO A 178 8.18 -13.52 -3.33
C PRO A 178 9.54 -13.90 -2.76
N LYS A 179 9.89 -13.24 -1.66
CA LYS A 179 11.13 -13.42 -0.91
C LYS A 179 10.84 -13.45 0.58
N ASP A 180 11.52 -14.36 1.26
CA ASP A 180 11.56 -14.45 2.70
C ASP A 180 12.96 -14.03 3.15
N SER A 181 13.05 -13.00 3.97
CA SER A 181 14.32 -12.46 4.45
C SER A 181 14.34 -12.45 5.98
N PRO A 182 15.18 -13.26 6.63
CA PRO A 182 15.37 -13.18 8.06
C PRO A 182 16.03 -11.84 8.41
N ILE A 183 15.57 -11.22 9.49
CA ILE A 183 16.21 -10.07 10.10
C ILE A 183 16.87 -10.58 11.38
N GLU A 184 18.16 -10.89 11.27
CA GLU A 184 18.94 -11.41 12.41
C GLU A 184 19.19 -10.31 13.46
N PRO A 185 19.38 -10.67 14.74
CA PRO A 185 19.76 -9.72 15.77
C PRO A 185 21.02 -8.91 15.41
N GLY A 186 20.94 -7.59 15.59
CA GLY A 186 21.99 -6.65 15.23
C GLY A 186 22.08 -6.35 13.72
N LYS A 187 21.13 -6.82 12.91
CA LYS A 187 21.08 -6.55 11.46
C LYS A 187 19.97 -5.58 11.10
N SER A 188 20.12 -5.00 9.92
CA SER A 188 19.16 -4.11 9.28
C SER A 188 18.87 -4.60 7.87
N LEU A 189 17.61 -4.49 7.46
CA LEU A 189 17.18 -4.68 6.08
C LEU A 189 16.50 -3.42 5.59
N ARG A 190 17.01 -2.85 4.49
CA ARG A 190 16.43 -1.69 3.84
C ARG A 190 15.91 -2.03 2.45
N LEU A 191 14.67 -1.64 2.16
CA LEU A 191 14.01 -1.80 0.87
C LEU A 191 13.66 -0.41 0.31
N ALA A 192 13.94 -0.20 -0.97
CA ALA A 192 13.50 0.97 -1.73
C ALA A 192 13.42 0.59 -3.22
N PRO A 193 12.36 0.99 -3.95
CA PRO A 193 12.25 0.78 -5.39
C PRO A 193 13.24 1.69 -6.15
N ASN A 194 13.29 1.60 -7.48
CA ASN A 194 14.13 2.46 -8.30
C ASN A 194 13.34 3.51 -9.10
N GLY A 195 13.99 4.63 -9.40
CA GLY A 195 13.56 5.53 -10.49
C GLY A 195 12.28 6.31 -10.22
N GLY A 196 11.93 6.60 -8.96
CA GLY A 196 10.79 7.45 -8.63
C GLY A 196 9.43 6.73 -8.63
N ARG A 197 9.40 5.42 -8.89
CA ARG A 197 8.18 4.62 -9.03
C ARG A 197 7.98 3.72 -7.81
N PRO A 198 6.74 3.34 -7.49
CA PRO A 198 6.43 2.74 -6.19
C PRO A 198 6.75 1.24 -6.12
N ALA A 199 6.97 0.58 -7.27
CA ALA A 199 7.19 -0.85 -7.34
C ALA A 199 8.20 -1.23 -8.43
N CYS A 200 9.24 -0.41 -8.66
CA CYS A 200 10.20 -0.66 -9.73
C CYS A 200 11.37 -1.51 -9.25
N THR A 201 11.58 -2.64 -9.93
CA THR A 201 12.76 -3.52 -9.90
C THR A 201 13.06 -4.18 -8.56
N SER A 202 13.45 -3.42 -7.55
CA SER A 202 14.05 -3.94 -6.33
C SER A 202 13.07 -4.22 -5.19
N ALA A 203 11.92 -3.54 -5.15
CA ALA A 203 10.99 -3.65 -4.03
C ALA A 203 9.54 -3.36 -4.41
N PHE A 204 8.62 -4.00 -3.70
CA PHE A 204 7.17 -3.74 -3.71
C PHE A 204 6.74 -3.12 -2.37
N PRO A 205 5.74 -2.20 -2.32
CA PRO A 205 5.43 -1.42 -1.12
C PRO A 205 4.64 -2.18 -0.05
N PHE A 206 4.44 -3.49 -0.20
CA PHE A 206 3.69 -4.33 0.74
C PHE A 206 4.62 -5.38 1.36
N PHE A 207 4.46 -5.58 2.67
CA PHE A 207 5.26 -6.51 3.45
C PHE A 207 4.35 -7.33 4.37
N ASN A 208 4.74 -8.56 4.66
CA ASN A 208 4.21 -9.30 5.80
C ASN A 208 5.38 -9.67 6.71
N LEU A 209 5.36 -9.17 7.93
CA LEU A 209 6.34 -9.50 8.94
C LEU A 209 5.79 -10.63 9.81
N THR A 210 6.58 -11.68 10.03
CA THR A 210 6.27 -12.78 10.96
C THR A 210 7.19 -12.71 12.17
N TYR A 211 6.61 -12.79 13.38
CA TYR A 211 7.32 -12.89 14.65
C TYR A 211 6.45 -13.65 15.68
N GLY A 212 7.05 -14.55 16.45
CA GLY A 212 6.32 -15.42 17.37
C GLY A 212 5.23 -16.24 16.67
N ASN A 213 4.01 -16.23 17.22
CA ASN A 213 2.84 -16.93 16.63
C ASN A 213 1.97 -16.03 15.72
N GLY A 214 2.50 -14.90 15.27
CA GLY A 214 1.73 -13.90 14.54
C GLY A 214 2.61 -13.00 13.67
N GLY A 215 2.10 -11.81 13.40
CA GLY A 215 2.78 -10.88 12.54
C GLY A 215 1.98 -9.63 12.22
N ALA A 216 2.43 -8.91 11.20
CA ALA A 216 1.76 -7.73 10.68
C ALA A 216 1.91 -7.62 9.17
N ILE A 217 0.79 -7.38 8.48
CA ILE A 217 0.81 -6.96 7.08
C ILE A 217 0.86 -5.42 7.05
N ILE A 218 1.82 -4.88 6.30
CA ILE A 218 2.13 -3.45 6.23
C ILE A 218 2.14 -3.03 4.75
N ALA A 219 1.51 -1.92 4.42
CA ALA A 219 1.55 -1.35 3.07
C ALA A 219 1.79 0.15 3.08
N ILE A 220 2.53 0.59 2.06
CA ILE A 220 2.79 2.00 1.76
C ILE A 220 1.92 2.40 0.56
N GLY A 221 0.86 3.17 0.84
CA GLY A 221 0.01 3.80 -0.18
C GLY A 221 0.67 5.05 -0.73
N TRP A 222 1.56 4.87 -1.72
CA TRP A 222 2.29 5.94 -2.39
C TRP A 222 2.57 5.59 -3.85
N THR A 223 2.54 6.59 -4.73
CA THR A 223 2.85 6.43 -6.15
C THR A 223 4.26 6.90 -6.52
N GLY A 224 4.99 7.51 -5.58
CA GLY A 224 6.36 7.96 -5.77
C GLY A 224 7.40 7.04 -5.15
N GLN A 225 8.63 7.56 -5.04
CA GLN A 225 9.75 6.92 -4.36
C GLN A 225 9.48 6.80 -2.84
N TRP A 226 9.78 5.65 -2.25
CA TRP A 226 9.69 5.39 -0.82
C TRP A 226 10.89 4.57 -0.34
N ALA A 227 11.10 4.50 0.96
CA ALA A 227 12.01 3.53 1.58
C ALA A 227 11.38 2.95 2.83
N ALA A 228 11.70 1.69 3.13
CA ALA A 228 11.38 1.02 4.38
C ALA A 228 12.65 0.40 4.96
N THR A 229 12.84 0.54 6.26
CA THR A 229 13.96 -0.04 7.01
C THR A 229 13.41 -0.85 8.16
N PHE A 230 13.96 -2.06 8.32
CA PHE A 230 13.65 -2.98 9.39
C PHE A 230 14.94 -3.22 10.18
N ASP A 231 15.04 -2.61 11.35
CA ASP A 231 16.23 -2.65 12.20
C ASP A 231 15.96 -3.57 13.38
N ARG A 232 16.70 -4.68 13.48
CA ARG A 232 16.63 -5.56 14.65
C ARG A 232 17.84 -5.35 15.53
N SER A 233 17.62 -4.83 16.73
CA SER A 233 18.65 -4.65 17.75
C SER A 233 19.22 -5.99 18.21
N ALA A 234 20.42 -5.96 18.78
CA ALA A 234 21.03 -7.15 19.39
C ALA A 234 20.22 -7.68 20.59
N SER A 235 19.41 -6.83 21.23
CA SER A 235 18.57 -7.17 22.37
C SER A 235 17.18 -7.72 21.99
N GLY A 236 16.88 -7.90 20.70
CA GLY A 236 15.60 -8.50 20.24
C GLY A 236 14.60 -7.48 19.66
N GLN A 237 14.60 -6.24 20.16
CA GLN A 237 13.74 -5.16 19.66
C GLN A 237 13.92 -4.92 18.17
N THR A 238 12.79 -4.87 17.47
CA THR A 238 12.73 -4.55 16.04
C THR A 238 12.00 -3.23 15.84
N ARG A 239 12.62 -2.32 15.07
CA ARG A 239 12.05 -1.05 14.64
C ARG A 239 11.75 -1.09 13.16
N ILE A 240 10.56 -0.63 12.78
CA ILE A 240 10.12 -0.50 11.40
C ILE A 240 9.96 0.98 11.09
N MET A 241 10.67 1.44 10.08
CA MET A 241 10.52 2.78 9.54
C MET A 241 10.09 2.69 8.08
N ALA A 242 9.14 3.50 7.64
CA ALA A 242 8.82 3.63 6.23
C ALA A 242 8.30 5.03 5.88
N GLY A 243 8.70 5.55 4.72
CA GLY A 243 8.28 6.88 4.30
C GLY A 243 8.86 7.31 2.96
N MET A 244 8.95 8.61 2.76
CA MET A 244 9.52 9.20 1.55
C MET A 244 11.04 9.05 1.60
N GLU A 245 11.65 8.39 0.60
CA GLU A 245 13.07 8.01 0.65
C GLU A 245 14.01 9.20 0.86
N LYS A 246 13.73 10.30 0.15
CA LYS A 246 14.53 11.52 0.17
C LYS A 246 13.61 12.68 0.46
N THR A 247 13.77 13.30 1.61
CA THR A 247 13.06 14.51 1.99
C THR A 247 14.03 15.45 2.67
N ARG A 248 14.10 16.68 2.16
CA ARG A 248 14.80 17.81 2.76
C ARG A 248 14.23 19.08 2.16
N LEU A 249 13.29 19.69 2.86
CA LEU A 249 12.50 20.82 2.39
C LEU A 249 12.23 21.81 3.52
N LEU A 250 11.74 22.98 3.18
CA LEU A 250 11.03 23.87 4.10
C LEU A 250 9.61 24.08 3.57
N LEU A 251 8.73 24.59 4.42
CA LEU A 251 7.40 25.03 4.02
C LEU A 251 7.31 26.54 4.18
N HIS A 252 6.88 27.24 3.13
CA HIS A 252 6.50 28.64 3.21
C HIS A 252 5.22 28.81 4.06
N PRO A 253 4.93 30.02 4.58
CA PRO A 253 3.68 30.29 5.28
C PRO A 253 2.45 29.82 4.49
N GLY A 254 1.60 29.01 5.12
CA GLY A 254 0.39 28.45 4.52
C GLY A 254 0.61 27.22 3.63
N GLU A 255 1.85 26.77 3.41
CA GLU A 255 2.10 25.52 2.69
C GLU A 255 1.83 24.30 3.55
N ARG A 256 1.28 23.26 2.91
CA ARG A 256 0.99 21.95 3.50
C ARG A 256 1.47 20.84 2.58
N ILE A 257 2.09 19.83 3.18
CA ILE A 257 2.40 18.55 2.52
C ILE A 257 1.72 17.40 3.27
N ARG A 258 1.63 16.23 2.61
CA ARG A 258 1.21 14.98 3.26
C ARG A 258 2.23 13.87 3.02
N THR A 259 2.26 12.90 3.92
CA THR A 259 3.04 11.68 3.79
C THR A 259 2.34 10.65 2.89
N PRO A 260 3.04 9.56 2.51
CA PRO A 260 2.40 8.30 2.16
C PRO A 260 1.32 7.89 3.17
N ARG A 261 0.31 7.17 2.70
CA ARG A 261 -0.60 6.43 3.58
C ARG A 261 0.11 5.18 4.07
N ILE A 262 0.02 4.89 5.35
CA ILE A 262 0.42 3.59 5.90
C ILE A 262 -0.84 2.81 6.21
N LEU A 263 -0.86 1.53 5.86
CA LEU A 263 -1.89 0.58 6.27
C LEU A 263 -1.21 -0.55 7.05
N LEU A 264 -1.69 -0.80 8.26
CA LEU A 264 -1.17 -1.81 9.19
C LEU A 264 -2.31 -2.75 9.59
N MET A 265 -2.08 -4.05 9.46
CA MET A 265 -3.00 -5.10 9.90
C MET A 265 -2.23 -6.20 10.64
N PRO A 266 -2.18 -6.17 11.99
CA PRO A 266 -1.67 -7.28 12.77
C PRO A 266 -2.49 -8.55 12.57
N TRP A 267 -1.86 -9.70 12.78
CA TRP A 267 -2.51 -11.00 12.73
C TRP A 267 -1.88 -11.97 13.72
N LYS A 268 -2.65 -12.98 14.14
CA LYS A 268 -2.20 -14.11 14.97
C LYS A 268 -2.68 -15.42 14.35
N GLY A 269 -1.89 -16.48 14.50
CA GLY A 269 -2.24 -17.82 14.02
C GLY A 269 -2.06 -17.98 12.51
N ASP A 270 -3.15 -18.16 11.77
CA ASP A 270 -3.09 -18.53 10.36
C ASP A 270 -2.76 -17.34 9.43
N ARG A 271 -1.55 -17.37 8.89
CA ARG A 271 -1.06 -16.38 7.91
C ARG A 271 -1.90 -16.36 6.63
N GLN A 272 -2.44 -17.48 6.17
CA GLN A 272 -3.27 -17.51 4.96
C GLN A 272 -4.61 -16.82 5.20
N ALA A 273 -5.25 -17.06 6.35
CA ALA A 273 -6.43 -16.32 6.77
C ALA A 273 -6.14 -14.82 6.83
N ALA A 274 -5.00 -14.40 7.40
CA ALA A 274 -4.57 -13.00 7.42
C ALA A 274 -4.45 -12.41 6.00
N HIS A 275 -3.82 -13.12 5.06
CA HIS A 275 -3.74 -12.68 3.66
C HIS A 275 -5.12 -12.58 2.98
N ASN A 276 -6.05 -13.48 3.29
CA ASN A 276 -7.41 -13.39 2.76
C ASN A 276 -8.19 -12.19 3.34
N ARG A 277 -8.05 -11.92 4.66
CA ARG A 277 -8.58 -10.71 5.30
C ARG A 277 -8.01 -9.45 4.63
N TRP A 278 -6.70 -9.43 4.37
CA TRP A 278 -6.02 -8.34 3.69
C TRP A 278 -6.57 -8.08 2.28
N ARG A 279 -6.72 -9.13 1.47
CA ARG A 279 -7.31 -9.01 0.12
C ARG A 279 -8.72 -8.46 0.16
N ARG A 280 -9.55 -8.88 1.13
CA ARG A 280 -10.90 -8.32 1.34
C ARG A 280 -10.83 -6.86 1.75
N LEU A 281 -9.97 -6.50 2.70
CA LEU A 281 -9.77 -5.11 3.11
C LEU A 281 -9.43 -4.22 1.90
N LEU A 282 -8.48 -4.63 1.07
CA LEU A 282 -8.12 -3.90 -0.15
C LEU A 282 -9.29 -3.81 -1.14
N LEU A 283 -9.95 -4.93 -1.41
CA LEU A 283 -11.07 -4.99 -2.37
C LEU A 283 -12.22 -4.07 -1.98
N PHE A 284 -12.60 -4.04 -0.71
CA PHE A 284 -13.77 -3.27 -0.27
C PHE A 284 -13.43 -1.82 0.08
N HIS A 285 -12.22 -1.50 0.55
CA HIS A 285 -11.92 -0.14 1.03
C HIS A 285 -10.98 0.68 0.13
N TYR A 286 -10.31 0.06 -0.85
CA TYR A 286 -9.28 0.74 -1.64
C TYR A 286 -9.44 0.59 -3.15
N VAL A 287 -10.01 -0.52 -3.62
CA VAL A 287 -10.32 -0.69 -5.06
C VAL A 287 -11.45 0.28 -5.46
N PRO A 288 -11.38 0.92 -6.65
CA PRO A 288 -12.45 1.76 -7.15
C PRO A 288 -13.80 1.06 -7.09
N ARG A 289 -14.85 1.80 -6.75
CA ARG A 289 -16.22 1.28 -6.70
C ARG A 289 -17.06 1.83 -7.86
N LEU A 290 -17.90 1.00 -8.45
CA LEU A 290 -18.95 1.36 -9.39
C LEU A 290 -20.30 0.99 -8.75
N ASP A 291 -21.22 1.95 -8.65
CA ASP A 291 -22.54 1.77 -8.01
C ASP A 291 -22.47 1.09 -6.64
N GLY A 292 -21.50 1.51 -5.82
CA GLY A 292 -21.30 1.04 -4.45
C GLY A 292 -20.56 -0.31 -4.31
N ARG A 293 -20.29 -1.02 -5.40
CA ARG A 293 -19.57 -2.31 -5.42
C ARG A 293 -18.14 -2.16 -5.93
N PRO A 294 -17.18 -3.01 -5.53
CA PRO A 294 -15.86 -3.05 -6.16
C PRO A 294 -16.00 -3.18 -7.69
N ALA A 295 -15.22 -2.39 -8.43
CA ALA A 295 -15.27 -2.37 -9.88
C ALA A 295 -14.88 -3.74 -10.45
N ARG A 296 -15.75 -4.31 -11.29
CA ARG A 296 -15.43 -5.51 -12.05
C ARG A 296 -14.45 -5.15 -13.17
N LEU A 297 -13.41 -5.97 -13.31
CA LEU A 297 -12.49 -5.81 -14.44
C LEU A 297 -13.16 -6.35 -15.71
N PRO A 298 -13.04 -5.63 -16.84
CA PRO A 298 -13.64 -6.06 -18.10
C PRO A 298 -12.94 -7.32 -18.65
N VAL A 299 -13.66 -8.07 -19.49
CA VAL A 299 -13.02 -9.00 -20.41
C VAL A 299 -12.56 -8.20 -21.62
N ALA A 300 -11.39 -7.57 -21.47
CA ALA A 300 -10.83 -6.70 -22.48
C ALA A 300 -10.05 -7.48 -23.55
N LEU A 301 -10.27 -7.15 -24.81
CA LEU A 301 -9.31 -7.44 -25.87
C LEU A 301 -8.40 -6.21 -26.02
N GLN A 302 -7.10 -6.45 -25.86
CA GLN A 302 -6.06 -5.44 -25.99
C GLN A 302 -5.04 -5.92 -27.02
N THR A 303 -4.61 -5.03 -27.91
CA THR A 303 -3.49 -5.27 -28.82
C THR A 303 -2.37 -4.30 -28.49
N TYR A 304 -1.29 -4.83 -27.90
CA TYR A 304 0.00 -4.13 -27.84
C TYR A 304 0.81 -4.49 -29.08
N ASP A 305 0.70 -3.65 -30.11
CA ASP A 305 1.41 -3.82 -31.37
C ASP A 305 2.84 -3.26 -31.30
N ARG A 306 3.70 -3.83 -30.46
CA ARG A 306 5.11 -3.42 -30.44
C ARG A 306 5.87 -3.83 -31.72
N TYR A 307 5.34 -4.72 -32.56
CA TYR A 307 6.13 -5.47 -33.56
C TYR A 307 5.45 -5.79 -34.90
N ASN A 308 4.19 -5.43 -35.13
CA ASN A 308 3.41 -5.79 -36.31
C ASN A 308 2.36 -4.73 -36.67
N ALA A 309 2.82 -3.52 -37.04
CA ALA A 309 1.99 -2.50 -37.66
C ALA A 309 1.42 -3.05 -38.98
N ARG A 310 0.26 -3.70 -38.91
CA ARG A 310 -0.47 -4.14 -40.10
C ARG A 310 -1.02 -2.91 -40.80
N PRO A 311 -0.86 -2.78 -42.12
CA PRO A 311 -1.46 -1.68 -42.86
C PRO A 311 -2.95 -1.54 -42.53
N GLY A 312 -3.36 -0.32 -42.16
CA GLY A 312 -4.75 -0.03 -41.81
C GLY A 312 -5.15 -0.27 -40.34
N TRP A 313 -4.31 -0.91 -39.51
CA TRP A 313 -4.66 -1.22 -38.12
C TRP A 313 -5.01 0.04 -37.31
N ALA A 314 -4.14 1.06 -37.29
CA ALA A 314 -4.37 2.31 -36.55
C ALA A 314 -5.40 3.25 -37.21
N THR A 315 -6.07 2.82 -38.29
CA THR A 315 -7.13 3.63 -38.91
C THR A 315 -8.47 3.38 -38.23
N GLU A 316 -9.39 4.33 -38.33
CA GLU A 316 -10.76 4.16 -37.83
C GLU A 316 -11.40 2.86 -38.36
N LYS A 317 -11.25 2.58 -39.66
CA LYS A 317 -11.77 1.35 -40.27
C LYS A 317 -11.20 0.09 -39.59
N GLY A 318 -9.88 0.03 -39.40
CA GLY A 318 -9.21 -1.11 -38.76
C GLY A 318 -9.64 -1.29 -37.31
N GLN A 319 -9.80 -0.19 -36.56
CA GLN A 319 -10.28 -0.24 -35.17
C GLN A 319 -11.75 -0.66 -35.06
N ILE A 320 -12.61 -0.28 -36.02
CA ILE A 320 -14.00 -0.78 -36.09
C ILE A 320 -14.03 -2.28 -36.37
N GLU A 321 -13.21 -2.77 -37.31
CA GLU A 321 -13.09 -4.21 -37.58
C GLU A 321 -12.58 -4.97 -36.34
N TYR A 322 -11.60 -4.40 -35.64
CA TYR A 322 -11.07 -4.95 -34.40
C TYR A 322 -12.13 -5.00 -33.27
N ALA A 323 -12.95 -3.95 -33.11
CA ALA A 323 -14.05 -3.92 -32.16
C ALA A 323 -15.13 -4.97 -32.46
N ARG A 324 -15.45 -5.18 -33.75
CA ARG A 324 -16.39 -6.23 -34.17
C ARG A 324 -15.85 -7.61 -33.81
N PHE A 325 -14.59 -7.87 -34.13
CA PHE A 325 -13.95 -9.13 -33.78
C PHE A 325 -13.90 -9.35 -32.26
N ALA A 326 -13.54 -8.33 -31.47
CA ALA A 326 -13.53 -8.39 -30.01
C ALA A 326 -14.89 -8.86 -29.47
N ARG A 327 -15.97 -8.26 -29.98
CA ARG A 327 -17.33 -8.67 -29.64
C ARG A 327 -17.65 -10.10 -30.08
N GLU A 328 -17.25 -10.50 -31.29
CA GLU A 328 -17.47 -11.85 -31.83
C GLU A 328 -16.82 -12.95 -30.96
N ILE A 329 -15.66 -12.66 -30.36
CA ILE A 329 -14.97 -13.60 -29.46
C ILE A 329 -15.41 -13.47 -27.99
N GLY A 330 -16.38 -12.61 -27.68
CA GLY A 330 -16.94 -12.45 -26.34
C GLY A 330 -16.21 -11.49 -25.42
N ALA A 331 -15.30 -10.65 -25.94
CA ALA A 331 -14.77 -9.52 -25.17
C ALA A 331 -15.85 -8.43 -25.05
N ASP A 332 -15.94 -7.82 -23.87
CA ASP A 332 -16.88 -6.73 -23.58
C ASP A 332 -16.24 -5.34 -23.75
N THR A 333 -14.92 -5.29 -23.84
CA THR A 333 -14.13 -4.06 -23.86
C THR A 333 -13.00 -4.17 -24.88
N LEU A 334 -12.73 -3.08 -25.60
CA LEU A 334 -11.58 -2.95 -26.50
C LEU A 334 -10.62 -1.90 -25.98
N TRP A 335 -9.33 -2.24 -25.84
CA TRP A 335 -8.27 -1.29 -25.49
C TRP A 335 -7.35 -1.05 -26.68
N LEU A 336 -7.41 0.17 -27.21
CA LEU A 336 -6.42 0.70 -28.16
C LEU A 336 -5.20 1.17 -27.38
N ASP A 337 -4.11 0.40 -27.46
CA ASP A 337 -2.83 0.70 -26.80
C ASP A 337 -2.01 1.74 -27.59
N ALA A 338 -0.71 1.89 -27.31
CA ALA A 338 0.20 2.83 -27.96
C ALA A 338 0.29 2.65 -29.50
N ALA A 339 0.93 3.62 -30.18
CA ALA A 339 1.16 3.68 -31.64
C ALA A 339 0.00 4.16 -32.54
N TRP A 340 -1.03 4.80 -31.97
CA TRP A 340 -2.00 5.59 -32.76
C TRP A 340 -1.56 7.05 -32.98
N PHE A 341 -0.51 7.51 -32.29
CA PHE A 341 0.08 8.83 -32.49
C PHE A 341 1.10 8.83 -33.65
N PRO A 342 1.35 9.99 -34.29
CA PRO A 342 2.41 10.13 -35.28
C PRO A 342 3.77 9.69 -34.72
N GLY A 343 4.56 8.98 -35.53
CA GLY A 343 5.95 8.62 -35.22
C GLY A 343 6.19 7.15 -34.89
N ASN A 344 5.14 6.34 -34.72
CA ASN A 344 5.18 4.90 -34.37
C ASN A 344 6.00 4.58 -33.10
N PHE A 345 5.91 3.36 -32.56
CA PHE A 345 6.75 2.98 -31.43
C PHE A 345 8.26 3.03 -31.80
N PRO A 346 9.15 3.53 -30.92
CA PRO A 346 8.90 4.06 -29.57
C PRO A 346 8.62 5.58 -29.52
N ASN A 347 8.56 6.27 -30.65
CA ASN A 347 8.52 7.74 -30.70
C ASN A 347 7.11 8.34 -30.65
N GLY A 348 6.08 7.60 -31.09
CA GLY A 348 4.66 7.94 -31.11
C GLY A 348 3.88 7.14 -30.07
N VAL A 349 4.33 7.18 -28.81
CA VAL A 349 3.78 6.37 -27.71
C VAL A 349 2.86 7.13 -26.75
N GLY A 350 2.65 8.43 -26.98
CA GLY A 350 1.84 9.29 -26.11
C GLY A 350 2.61 9.82 -24.91
#